data_AF-A0AA49Q846-F1
#
_entry.id   AF-A0AA49Q846-F1
#
_cell.length_a   1.000
_cell.length_b   1.000
_cell.length_c   1.000
_cell.angle_alpha   90.00
_cell.angle_beta   90.00
_cell.angle_gamma   90.00
#
_symmetry.space_group_name_H-M   'P 1'
#
loop_
_entity.id
_entity.type
_entity.pdbx_description
1 polymer ?
#
loop_
_entity_poly.entity_id
_entity_poly.type
_entity_poly.pdbx_seq_one_letter_code
_entity_poly.pdbx_strand_id
1 'polypeptide(L)'
;MSVHSRSTRYADTLRTRSMPSSFVALIGPLTLPPNTRHTLRVGDAGVEQLMPPAQLVLLEVEDLGYCQLYRYTLDGTFAGDTWHQSRGDAEHQARFEFGDALGEWHEFVAPDDDSHEAAIEWARRMGAA
;
A
#
# COMPACT_ATOMS: atom_id res chain seq x y z
N MET A 1 19.20 -27.25 -49.84
CA MET A 1 18.37 -26.03 -49.86
C MET A 1 17.87 -25.80 -48.44
N SER A 2 18.58 -24.96 -47.67
CA SER A 2 18.31 -24.76 -46.23
C SER A 2 17.62 -23.42 -46.01
N VAL A 3 16.42 -23.49 -45.44
CA VAL A 3 15.62 -22.35 -45.02
C VAL A 3 16.27 -21.74 -43.78
N HIS A 4 16.80 -20.52 -43.90
CA HIS A 4 17.30 -19.77 -42.75
C HIS A 4 16.10 -19.20 -41.98
N SER A 5 15.79 -19.82 -40.84
CA SER A 5 14.88 -19.27 -39.84
C SER A 5 15.46 -17.96 -39.30
N ARG A 6 14.80 -16.84 -39.58
CA ARG A 6 15.13 -15.55 -38.98
C ARG A 6 14.58 -15.56 -37.56
N SER A 7 15.45 -15.91 -36.61
CA SER A 7 15.19 -15.75 -35.18
C SER A 7 15.10 -14.26 -34.88
N THR A 8 13.90 -13.76 -34.69
CA THR A 8 13.62 -12.40 -34.23
C THR A 8 14.27 -12.21 -32.86
N ARG A 9 15.40 -11.48 -32.82
CA ARG A 9 15.96 -10.94 -31.57
C ARG A 9 15.16 -9.70 -31.18
N TYR A 10 14.07 -9.88 -30.45
CA TYR A 10 13.59 -8.85 -29.52
C TYR A 10 14.27 -9.14 -28.18
N ALA A 11 15.57 -8.85 -28.11
CA ALA A 11 16.33 -8.90 -26.87
C ALA A 11 16.02 -7.61 -26.10
N ASP A 12 15.02 -7.70 -25.22
CA ASP A 12 15.20 -7.54 -23.78
C ASP A 12 16.20 -6.47 -23.33
N THR A 13 15.93 -5.22 -23.69
CA THR A 13 16.62 -4.06 -23.11
C THR A 13 15.56 -3.08 -22.62
N LEU A 14 15.69 -2.68 -21.34
CA LEU A 14 14.99 -1.61 -20.61
C LEU A 14 13.87 -2.04 -19.62
N ARG A 15 14.14 -2.99 -18.72
CA ARG A 15 13.45 -3.04 -17.40
C ARG A 15 14.45 -3.24 -16.27
N THR A 16 15.24 -2.20 -15.98
CA THR A 16 15.79 -1.97 -14.64
C THR A 16 15.44 -0.55 -14.21
N ARG A 17 14.14 -0.21 -14.23
CA ARG A 17 13.63 0.68 -13.18
C ARG A 17 13.57 -0.23 -11.96
N SER A 18 14.34 0.08 -10.93
CA SER A 18 14.01 -0.40 -9.58
C SER A 18 12.56 0.01 -9.38
N MET A 19 11.64 -0.96 -9.37
CA MET A 19 10.26 -0.63 -9.05
C MET A 19 10.23 -0.35 -7.55
N PRO A 20 9.58 0.75 -7.10
CA PRO A 20 9.40 0.98 -5.68
C PRO A 20 8.82 -0.29 -5.05
N SER A 21 9.39 -0.69 -3.92
CA SER A 21 8.93 -1.91 -3.23
C SER A 21 7.70 -1.55 -2.42
N SER A 22 6.56 -2.13 -2.73
CA SER A 22 5.34 -1.93 -1.96
C SER A 22 5.09 -3.12 -1.03
N PHE A 23 4.45 -2.85 0.10
CA PHE A 23 4.06 -3.87 1.07
C PHE A 23 2.62 -3.63 1.52
N VAL A 24 1.88 -4.69 1.78
CA VAL A 24 0.49 -4.61 2.23
C VAL A 24 0.29 -5.46 3.47
N ALA A 25 -0.61 -5.02 4.35
CA ALA A 25 -1.09 -5.83 5.47
C ALA A 25 -2.58 -5.55 5.72
N LEU A 26 -3.33 -6.60 6.04
CA LEU A 26 -4.72 -6.47 6.49
C LEU A 26 -4.75 -6.00 7.95
N ILE A 27 -5.74 -5.20 8.28
CA ILE A 27 -6.08 -4.87 9.67
C ILE A 27 -7.30 -5.70 10.05
N GLY A 28 -7.10 -6.62 10.99
CA GLY A 28 -8.16 -7.42 11.59
C GLY A 28 -9.11 -6.60 12.46
N PRO A 29 -10.09 -7.27 13.11
CA PRO A 29 -11.01 -6.60 14.02
C PRO A 29 -10.25 -5.90 15.16
N LEU A 30 -10.47 -4.60 15.30
CA LEU A 30 -9.95 -3.84 16.43
C LEU A 30 -10.76 -4.18 17.69
N THR A 31 -10.11 -4.81 18.67
CA THR A 31 -10.73 -5.17 19.96
C THR A 31 -10.80 -3.99 20.93
N LEU A 32 -9.99 -2.96 20.68
CA LEU A 32 -9.99 -1.67 21.36
C LEU A 32 -10.11 -0.55 20.31
N PRO A 33 -10.54 0.66 20.70
CA PRO A 33 -10.47 1.81 19.80
C PRO A 33 -9.03 1.98 19.27
N PRO A 34 -8.85 2.34 17.99
CA PRO A 34 -7.51 2.54 17.45
C PRO A 34 -6.77 3.63 18.23
N ASN A 35 -5.46 3.45 18.39
CA ASN A 35 -4.62 4.40 19.13
C ASN A 35 -4.50 5.76 18.44
N THR A 36 -4.94 5.87 17.18
CA THR A 36 -4.92 7.10 16.39
C THR A 36 -6.24 7.28 15.67
N ARG A 37 -6.67 8.54 15.56
CA ARG A 37 -7.83 8.96 14.77
C ARG A 37 -7.33 9.83 13.63
N HIS A 38 -7.59 9.40 12.40
CA HIS A 38 -7.24 10.17 11.21
C HIS A 38 -8.35 11.17 10.90
N THR A 39 -7.98 12.40 10.63
CA THR A 39 -8.90 13.48 10.27
C THR A 39 -8.42 14.16 8.99
N LEU A 40 -9.33 14.43 8.08
CA LEU A 40 -9.07 15.25 6.91
C LEU A 40 -9.64 16.65 7.14
N ARG A 41 -8.90 17.68 6.71
CA ARG A 41 -9.40 19.05 6.68
C ARG A 41 -10.13 19.29 5.37
N VAL A 42 -11.42 19.61 5.43
CA VAL A 42 -12.31 19.70 4.27
C VAL A 42 -12.94 21.09 4.14
N GLY A 43 -13.01 21.58 2.90
CA GLY A 43 -13.61 22.87 2.53
C GLY A 43 -12.74 24.07 2.92
N ASP A 44 -13.12 25.25 2.40
CA ASP A 44 -12.36 26.49 2.58
C ASP A 44 -12.29 26.95 4.04
N ALA A 45 -13.29 26.57 4.85
CA ALA A 45 -13.34 26.85 6.28
C ALA A 45 -12.50 25.87 7.13
N GLY A 46 -11.95 24.83 6.52
CA GLY A 46 -11.05 23.89 7.19
C GLY A 46 -11.72 23.02 8.27
N VAL A 47 -12.95 22.56 8.02
CA VAL A 47 -13.66 21.68 8.94
C VAL A 47 -12.94 20.34 9.05
N GLU A 48 -12.69 19.87 10.27
CA GLU A 48 -12.10 18.54 10.50
C GLU A 48 -13.17 17.46 10.38
N GLN A 49 -12.96 16.54 9.45
CA GLN A 49 -13.81 15.38 9.24
C GLN A 49 -13.05 14.11 9.65
N LEU A 50 -13.67 13.31 10.51
CA LEU A 50 -13.13 12.01 10.89
C LEU A 50 -13.11 11.07 9.68
N MET A 51 -11.98 10.42 9.45
CA MET A 51 -11.82 9.41 8.40
C MET A 51 -12.33 8.05 8.87
N PRO A 52 -12.77 7.17 7.96
CA PRO A 52 -13.26 5.85 8.33
C PRO A 52 -12.17 4.98 8.97
N PRO A 53 -12.54 3.94 9.73
CA PRO A 53 -11.57 3.00 10.27
C PRO A 53 -10.89 2.21 9.15
N ALA A 54 -9.56 2.17 9.17
CA ALA A 54 -8.79 1.45 8.18
C ALA A 54 -8.92 -0.08 8.34
N GLN A 55 -8.87 -0.79 7.23
CA GLN A 55 -8.90 -2.26 7.12
C GLN A 55 -7.70 -2.81 6.32
N LEU A 56 -6.96 -1.92 5.65
CA LEU A 56 -5.78 -2.20 4.85
C LEU A 56 -4.74 -1.11 5.11
N VAL A 57 -3.48 -1.51 5.22
CA VAL A 57 -2.33 -0.61 5.04
C VAL A 57 -1.58 -0.97 3.76
N LEU A 58 -1.21 0.05 3.01
CA LEU A 58 -0.28 -0.01 1.88
C LEU A 58 0.94 0.85 2.24
N LEU A 59 2.12 0.24 2.20
CA LEU A 59 3.39 0.90 2.41
C LEU A 59 4.15 0.95 1.09
N GLU A 60 4.41 2.15 0.60
CA GLU A 60 5.27 2.35 -0.57
C GLU A 60 6.67 2.77 -0.11
N VAL A 61 7.68 2.06 -0.59
CA VAL A 61 9.08 2.38 -0.34
C VAL A 61 9.70 2.92 -1.62
N GLU A 62 10.16 4.17 -1.54
CA GLU A 62 10.71 4.90 -2.67
C GLU A 62 12.22 4.69 -2.81
N ASP A 63 12.76 4.97 -3.99
CA ASP A 63 14.17 4.68 -4.32
C ASP A 63 15.17 5.37 -3.37
N LEU A 64 14.79 6.51 -2.80
CA LEU A 64 15.61 7.26 -1.83
C LEU A 64 15.43 6.80 -0.38
N GLY A 65 14.62 5.76 -0.15
CA GLY A 65 14.41 5.12 1.16
C GLY A 65 13.32 5.74 2.03
N TYR A 66 12.76 6.90 1.65
CA TYR A 66 11.56 7.41 2.30
C TYR A 66 10.35 6.54 1.97
N CYS A 67 9.34 6.59 2.82
CA CYS A 67 8.18 5.73 2.70
C CYS A 67 6.89 6.52 2.90
N GLN A 68 5.84 6.05 2.24
CA GLN A 68 4.50 6.57 2.44
C GLN A 68 3.59 5.43 2.91
N LEU A 69 2.98 5.61 4.07
CA LEU A 69 2.05 4.65 4.66
C LEU A 69 0.62 5.14 4.40
N TYR A 70 -0.11 4.42 3.56
CA TYR A 70 -1.51 4.68 3.25
C TYR A 70 -2.42 3.71 3.98
N ARG A 71 -3.63 4.18 4.27
CA ARG A 71 -4.67 3.44 4.97
C ARG A 71 -5.95 3.49 4.14
N TYR A 72 -6.61 2.35 4.01
CA TYR A 72 -7.86 2.21 3.26
C TYR A 72 -8.85 1.33 4.00
N THR A 73 -10.13 1.56 3.76
CA THR A 73 -11.18 0.57 3.99
C THR A 73 -11.16 -0.48 2.86
N LEU A 74 -11.84 -1.62 3.04
CA LEU A 74 -11.95 -2.63 1.97
C LEU A 74 -12.78 -2.17 0.78
N ASP A 75 -13.67 -1.18 0.95
CA ASP A 75 -14.39 -0.57 -0.18
C ASP A 75 -13.54 0.44 -0.98
N GLY A 76 -12.29 0.67 -0.58
CA GLY A 76 -11.34 1.56 -1.24
C GLY A 76 -11.44 3.02 -0.79
N THR A 77 -12.26 3.31 0.22
CA THR A 77 -12.29 4.63 0.84
C THR A 77 -10.95 4.92 1.53
N PHE A 78 -10.38 6.08 1.22
CA PHE A 78 -9.16 6.56 1.84
C PHE A 78 -9.36 6.84 3.33
N ALA A 79 -8.46 6.30 4.16
CA ALA A 79 -8.50 6.36 5.62
C ALA A 79 -7.27 7.04 6.24
N GLY A 80 -6.44 7.71 5.43
CA GLY A 80 -5.34 8.55 5.87
C GLY A 80 -3.98 8.08 5.38
N ASP A 81 -3.03 8.98 5.35
CA ASP A 81 -1.66 8.71 4.95
C ASP A 81 -0.65 9.35 5.91
N THR A 82 0.57 8.83 5.94
CA THR A 82 1.66 9.44 6.70
C THR A 82 2.98 9.17 6.00
N TRP A 83 3.78 10.22 5.85
CA TRP A 83 5.14 10.11 5.34
C TRP A 83 6.11 9.69 6.45
N HIS A 84 7.09 8.87 6.10
CA HIS A 84 8.11 8.38 7.01
C HIS A 84 9.51 8.42 6.37
N GLN A 85 10.54 8.64 7.20
CA GLN A 85 11.94 8.66 6.75
C GLN A 85 12.45 7.28 6.33
N SER A 86 11.87 6.22 6.89
CA SER A 86 12.27 4.84 6.63
C SER A 86 11.10 3.87 6.73
N ARG A 87 11.26 2.68 6.14
CA ARG A 87 10.32 1.58 6.28
C ARG A 87 10.13 1.16 7.73
N GLY A 88 11.20 1.15 8.52
CA GLY A 88 11.14 0.79 9.94
C GLY A 88 10.23 1.72 10.74
N ASP A 89 10.29 3.04 10.46
CA ASP A 89 9.44 4.03 11.11
C ASP A 89 7.97 3.88 10.69
N ALA A 90 7.72 3.60 9.41
CA ALA A 90 6.36 3.36 8.90
C ALA A 90 5.75 2.09 9.51
N GLU A 91 6.50 0.98 9.58
CA GLU A 91 6.05 -0.24 10.23
C GLU A 91 5.83 -0.03 11.74
N HIS A 92 6.69 0.77 12.39
CA HIS A 92 6.51 1.12 13.79
C HIS A 92 5.21 1.91 14.01
N GLN A 93 4.93 2.91 13.15
CA GLN A 93 3.68 3.67 13.18
C GLN A 93 2.47 2.74 13.00
N ALA A 94 2.49 1.84 12.02
CA ALA A 94 1.39 0.89 11.79
C ALA A 94 1.16 -0.03 13.01
N ARG A 95 2.24 -0.56 13.61
CA ARG A 95 2.13 -1.38 14.84
C ARG A 95 1.60 -0.57 16.01
N PHE A 96 2.02 0.69 16.16
CA PHE A 96 1.49 1.56 17.19
C PHE A 96 -0.01 1.83 17.01
N GLU A 97 -0.47 2.05 15.78
CA GLU A 97 -1.88 2.35 15.48
C GLU A 97 -2.81 1.16 15.69
N PHE A 98 -2.41 -0.02 15.20
CA PHE A 98 -3.30 -1.18 15.07
C PHE A 98 -2.96 -2.33 16.03
N GLY A 99 -1.78 -2.34 16.64
CA GLY A 99 -1.36 -3.37 17.59
C GLY A 99 -1.51 -4.77 17.02
N ASP A 100 -2.13 -5.66 17.80
CA ASP A 100 -2.36 -7.07 17.45
C ASP A 100 -3.34 -7.27 16.27
N ALA A 101 -4.06 -6.22 15.86
CA ALA A 101 -4.93 -6.29 14.68
C ALA A 101 -4.13 -6.15 13.38
N LEU A 102 -2.87 -5.69 13.42
CA LEU A 102 -2.03 -5.62 12.22
C LEU A 102 -1.61 -7.03 11.81
N GLY A 103 -2.03 -7.46 10.62
CA GLY A 103 -1.63 -8.72 10.01
C GLY A 103 -0.17 -8.74 9.55
N GLU A 104 0.22 -9.85 8.92
CA GLU A 104 1.55 -9.99 8.33
C GLU A 104 1.73 -9.03 7.13
N TRP A 105 2.95 -8.51 7.01
CA TRP A 105 3.35 -7.72 5.84
C TRP A 105 3.67 -8.65 4.67
N HIS A 106 2.99 -8.41 3.55
CA HIS A 106 3.24 -9.09 2.29
C HIS A 106 3.91 -8.13 1.32
N GLU A 107 5.03 -8.54 0.73
CA GLU A 107 5.59 -7.83 -0.42
C GLU A 107 4.58 -7.83 -1.56
N PHE A 108 4.40 -6.66 -2.14
CA PHE A 108 3.34 -6.36 -3.09
C PHE A 108 3.94 -5.71 -4.32
N VAL A 109 3.77 -6.38 -5.46
CA VAL A 109 4.12 -5.83 -6.77
C VAL A 109 2.82 -5.52 -7.47
N ALA A 110 2.56 -4.24 -7.67
CA ALA A 110 1.40 -3.80 -8.45
C ALA A 110 1.56 -4.30 -9.91
N PRO A 111 0.50 -4.84 -10.53
CA PRO A 111 0.56 -5.30 -11.91
C PRO A 111 0.83 -4.18 -12.92
N ASP A 112 0.52 -2.93 -12.54
CA ASP A 112 0.76 -1.68 -13.26
C ASP A 112 1.29 -0.59 -12.31
N ASP A 113 1.29 0.67 -12.75
CA ASP A 113 1.76 1.80 -11.94
C ASP A 113 0.70 2.29 -10.91
N ASP A 114 -0.40 1.55 -10.67
CA ASP A 114 -1.41 1.87 -9.63
C ASP A 114 -1.39 0.84 -8.49
N SER A 115 -0.50 1.08 -7.52
CA SER A 115 -0.38 0.26 -6.32
C SER A 115 -1.60 0.32 -5.40
N HIS A 116 -2.37 1.41 -5.45
CA HIS A 116 -3.47 1.68 -4.52
C HIS A 116 -4.68 0.81 -4.86
N GLU A 117 -5.15 0.87 -6.10
CA GLU A 117 -6.28 0.06 -6.55
C GLU A 117 -5.95 -1.43 -6.43
N ALA A 118 -4.75 -1.82 -6.87
CA ALA A 118 -4.31 -3.21 -6.81
C ALA A 118 -4.18 -3.74 -5.37
N ALA A 119 -3.74 -2.91 -4.41
CA ALA A 119 -3.67 -3.28 -3.00
C ALA A 119 -5.06 -3.47 -2.39
N ILE A 120 -6.03 -2.62 -2.75
CA ILE A 120 -7.43 -2.75 -2.32
C ILE A 120 -8.04 -4.05 -2.87
N GLU A 121 -7.81 -4.36 -4.14
CA GLU A 121 -8.28 -5.62 -4.74
C GLU A 121 -7.62 -6.86 -4.12
N TRP A 122 -6.32 -6.78 -3.83
CA TRP A 122 -5.63 -7.82 -3.06
C TRP A 122 -6.29 -8.02 -1.69
N ALA A 123 -6.54 -6.94 -0.96
CA ALA A 123 -7.15 -6.99 0.36
C ALA A 123 -8.57 -7.59 0.34
N ARG A 124 -9.38 -7.23 -0.66
CA ARG A 124 -10.72 -7.81 -0.87
C ARG A 124 -10.67 -9.32 -1.09
N ARG A 125 -9.69 -9.82 -1.86
CA ARG A 125 -9.53 -11.27 -2.09
C ARG A 125 -9.08 -12.01 -0.84
N MET A 126 -8.23 -11.39 -0.02
CA MET A 126 -7.67 -12.01 1.19
C MET A 126 -8.59 -11.91 2.41
N GLY A 127 -9.37 -10.83 2.52
CA GLY A 127 -10.31 -10.57 3.62
C GLY A 127 -11.71 -11.16 3.43
N ALA A 128 -12.01 -11.74 2.26
CA ALA A 128 -13.27 -12.45 1.99
C ALA A 128 -13.25 -13.92 2.44
N ALA A 129 -12.23 -14.33 3.21
CA ALA A 129 -12.06 -15.68 3.75
C ALA A 129 -12.57 -15.81 5.19
#